data_AF-A0AAV3XMU6-F1
#
_entry.id   AF-A0AAV3XMU6-F1
#
_cell.length_a   1.000
_cell.length_b   1.000
_cell.length_c   1.000
_cell.angle_alpha   90.00
_cell.angle_beta   90.00
_cell.angle_gamma   90.00
#
_symmetry.space_group_name_H-M   'P 1'
#
loop_
_entity.id
_entity.type
_entity.pdbx_description
1 polymer ?
#
loop_
_entity_poly.entity_id
_entity_poly.type
_entity_poly.pdbx_seq_one_letter_code
_entity_poly.pdbx_strand_id
1 'polypeptide(L)'
;METDNRMQFQPQFSQKYSSNTAGMLQILMGENPLIRPTAARALAKIDSYTATTGLLQALAHQDKSVRAWAAWTLGQIGTEAVVIKLEQALKHNVAPVRIWATWALGQIGSEPAIKALIEALNHKDASVRWRAAAALGKIGAKTAVDKLAQALKDEEFYVRWRVASALGQIKSEAAVSRLVKSLKDESPSICSQAAYALGEIKSEEAVSGLLRSLSHSDSVVRGNAVWALGQIGSETSIAGLILALSHQDPQVRAKAASVLGKNKCEDAIPALRQALSDRDFYVRWRAASALGKIGNWCAVEGLLRSLKDNNGGVRGAAASALGKIGNAAAIDGLQQALNDEEQSVRHSAAEALKKIGSKNGDTPALLPQNSVNFDSNSQTERLISARVVTNCHNDKLPTLFITSCAEASEHFRCTIKAPSIKHLISIGSPGVAPPEGWTKIPHRLRLEFHDIETPCDDPEYVLATTDDIANVINFASEISQFEGNLLIHCQAGISRSSAVALTVYTHLLGAGSEAEALAYILAARPQSIPNLWVVELADAALDRKGKLLKVAQKHQDVVFSKYRSYQTWDGQ
;
A
#
# COMPACT_ATOMS: atom_id res chain seq x y z
N MET A 1 -10.39 26.70 44.89
CA MET A 1 -10.95 25.72 45.83
C MET A 1 -12.31 25.30 45.27
N GLU A 2 -12.30 24.71 44.09
CA GLU A 2 -12.26 23.25 43.87
C GLU A 2 -13.50 22.57 44.45
N THR A 3 -14.57 22.58 43.64
CA THR A 3 -15.70 21.69 43.79
C THR A 3 -15.55 20.51 42.85
N ASP A 4 -15.41 19.35 43.50
CA ASP A 4 -15.54 18.00 43.01
C ASP A 4 -16.51 17.83 41.83
N ASN A 5 -15.98 17.37 40.70
CA ASN A 5 -16.77 16.69 39.67
C ASN A 5 -15.87 15.64 38.99
N ARG A 6 -15.39 14.69 39.80
CA ARG A 6 -14.90 13.40 39.29
C ARG A 6 -16.10 12.69 38.66
N MET A 7 -16.17 12.70 37.32
CA MET A 7 -17.05 11.81 36.58
C MET A 7 -16.81 10.38 37.07
N GLN A 8 -17.82 9.85 37.74
CA GLN A 8 -17.97 8.45 38.06
C GLN A 8 -17.97 7.67 36.75
N PHE A 9 -16.79 7.24 36.31
CA PHE A 9 -16.68 6.05 35.47
C PHE A 9 -17.36 4.92 36.25
N GLN A 10 -18.45 4.39 35.71
CA GLN A 10 -19.19 3.28 36.30
C GLN A 10 -18.22 2.17 36.75
N PRO A 11 -18.13 1.87 38.06
CA PRO A 11 -17.34 0.76 38.58
C PRO A 11 -17.99 -0.61 38.28
N GLN A 12 -19.10 -0.65 37.53
CA GLN A 12 -19.89 -1.86 37.30
C GLN A 12 -19.56 -2.59 35.99
N PHE A 13 -18.80 -2.00 35.07
CA PHE A 13 -18.39 -2.66 33.82
C PHE A 13 -17.13 -3.53 33.97
N SER A 14 -16.25 -3.23 34.93
CA SER A 14 -14.95 -3.91 35.10
C SER A 14 -14.97 -5.09 36.08
N GLN A 15 -15.95 -5.18 36.98
CA GLN A 15 -16.05 -6.28 37.96
C GLN A 15 -16.99 -7.43 37.58
N LYS A 16 -17.88 -7.26 36.58
CA LYS A 16 -18.89 -8.28 36.23
C LYS A 16 -18.45 -9.28 35.15
N TYR A 17 -17.33 -9.03 34.47
CA TYR A 17 -16.88 -9.84 33.33
C TYR A 17 -15.51 -10.51 33.52
N SER A 18 -14.86 -10.34 34.68
CA SER A 18 -13.64 -11.08 35.03
C SER A 18 -13.89 -12.58 35.28
N SER A 19 -15.15 -13.05 35.30
CA SER A 19 -15.52 -14.43 35.63
C SER A 19 -16.19 -15.23 34.51
N ASN A 20 -16.40 -14.69 33.30
CA ASN A 20 -17.31 -15.31 32.34
C ASN A 20 -16.69 -15.59 30.95
N THR A 21 -15.69 -16.47 30.91
CA THR A 21 -15.15 -17.04 29.66
C THR A 21 -16.27 -17.57 28.74
N ALA A 22 -17.29 -18.21 29.31
CA ALA A 22 -18.44 -18.73 28.57
C ALA A 22 -19.25 -17.61 27.90
N GLY A 23 -19.52 -16.52 28.61
CA GLY A 23 -20.21 -15.34 28.06
C GLY A 23 -19.44 -14.69 26.90
N MET A 24 -18.11 -14.59 27.00
CA MET A 24 -17.29 -14.05 25.92
C MET A 24 -17.24 -14.97 24.69
N LEU A 25 -17.21 -16.29 24.89
CA LEU A 25 -17.33 -17.26 23.80
C LEU A 25 -18.70 -17.15 23.11
N GLN A 26 -19.77 -16.94 23.89
CA GLN A 26 -21.11 -16.71 23.34
C GLN A 26 -21.17 -15.44 22.50
N ILE A 27 -20.55 -14.35 22.95
CA ILE A 27 -20.46 -13.10 22.19
C ILE A 27 -19.65 -13.30 20.90
N LEU A 28 -18.53 -14.03 20.97
CA LEU A 28 -17.67 -14.32 19.82
C LEU A 28 -18.39 -15.16 18.77
N MET A 29 -19.20 -16.15 19.19
CA MET A 29 -19.99 -17.02 18.30
C MET A 29 -21.37 -16.44 17.95
N GLY A 30 -21.74 -15.30 18.53
CA GLY A 30 -23.05 -14.69 18.35
C GLY A 30 -23.23 -14.02 16.98
N GLU A 31 -24.47 -13.64 16.68
CA GLU A 31 -24.85 -13.07 15.38
C GLU A 31 -24.32 -11.65 15.14
N ASN A 32 -23.96 -10.90 16.20
CA ASN A 32 -23.50 -9.52 16.07
C ASN A 32 -21.98 -9.45 15.81
N PRO A 33 -21.53 -9.13 14.58
CA PRO A 33 -20.11 -9.07 14.24
C PRO A 33 -19.35 -7.95 14.96
N LEU A 34 -20.02 -6.87 15.38
CA LEU A 34 -19.37 -5.68 15.92
C LEU A 34 -18.69 -5.90 17.26
N ILE A 35 -19.24 -6.80 18.08
CA ILE A 35 -18.76 -7.05 19.44
C ILE A 35 -17.80 -8.25 19.53
N ARG A 36 -17.63 -9.00 18.43
CA ARG A 36 -16.70 -10.14 18.34
C ARG A 36 -15.23 -9.75 18.58
N PRO A 37 -14.69 -8.64 18.04
CA PRO A 37 -13.31 -8.23 18.31
C PRO A 37 -13.04 -7.99 19.79
N THR A 38 -14.01 -7.38 20.48
CA THR A 38 -13.92 -7.10 21.92
C THR A 38 -13.91 -8.38 22.74
N ALA A 39 -14.78 -9.33 22.41
CA ALA A 39 -14.79 -10.65 23.04
C ALA A 39 -13.50 -11.45 22.75
N ALA A 40 -13.02 -11.43 21.51
CA ALA A 40 -11.79 -12.08 21.08
C ALA A 40 -10.57 -11.58 21.86
N ARG A 41 -10.44 -10.26 22.05
CA ARG A 41 -9.36 -9.64 22.84
C ARG A 41 -9.45 -9.95 24.32
N ALA A 42 -10.67 -9.96 24.88
CA ALA A 42 -10.86 -10.29 26.27
C ALA A 42 -10.53 -11.76 26.56
N LEU A 43 -10.94 -12.67 25.67
CA LEU A 43 -10.56 -14.10 25.72
C LEU A 43 -9.05 -14.32 25.61
N ALA A 44 -8.35 -13.53 24.78
CA ALA A 44 -6.89 -13.60 24.66
C ALA A 44 -6.17 -13.28 25.98
N LYS A 45 -6.72 -12.37 26.80
CA LYS A 45 -6.15 -11.98 28.10
C LYS A 45 -6.45 -12.97 29.23
N ILE A 46 -7.54 -13.73 29.14
CA ILE A 46 -7.97 -14.65 30.19
C ILE A 46 -7.16 -15.96 30.18
N ASP A 47 -6.66 -16.38 29.01
CA ASP A 47 -5.83 -17.58 28.81
C ASP A 47 -6.25 -18.76 29.70
N SER A 48 -7.47 -19.25 29.50
CA SER A 48 -8.02 -20.38 30.25
C SER A 48 -8.23 -21.60 29.37
N TYR A 49 -8.21 -22.79 29.99
CA TYR A 49 -8.52 -24.04 29.32
C TYR A 49 -9.89 -23.97 28.59
N THR A 50 -10.91 -23.44 29.28
CA THR A 50 -12.26 -23.25 28.74
C THR A 50 -12.26 -22.32 27.52
N ALA A 51 -11.48 -21.23 27.55
CA ALA A 51 -11.35 -20.32 26.43
C ALA A 51 -10.75 -21.04 25.22
N THR A 52 -9.64 -21.75 25.43
CA THR A 52 -8.93 -22.49 24.38
C THR A 52 -9.83 -23.53 23.72
N THR A 53 -10.55 -24.35 24.50
CA THR A 53 -11.45 -25.37 23.95
C THR A 53 -12.62 -24.77 23.19
N GLY A 54 -13.21 -23.68 23.69
CA GLY A 54 -14.32 -23.00 23.02
C GLY A 54 -13.88 -22.33 21.71
N LEU A 55 -12.69 -21.74 21.68
CA LEU A 55 -12.12 -21.14 20.48
C LEU A 55 -11.80 -22.20 19.41
N LEU A 56 -11.30 -23.38 19.81
CA LEU A 56 -11.07 -24.48 18.87
C LEU A 56 -12.36 -24.99 18.24
N GLN A 57 -13.47 -25.03 19.00
CA GLN A 57 -14.79 -25.34 18.46
C GLN A 57 -15.26 -24.25 17.49
N ALA A 58 -15.01 -22.97 17.82
CA ALA A 58 -15.35 -21.84 16.96
C ALA A 58 -14.59 -21.84 15.62
N LEU A 59 -13.46 -22.55 15.49
CA LEU A 59 -12.80 -22.77 14.19
C LEU A 59 -13.65 -23.59 13.20
N ALA A 60 -14.64 -24.35 13.68
CA ALA A 60 -15.58 -25.11 12.85
C ALA A 60 -16.87 -24.33 12.54
N HIS A 61 -17.02 -23.11 13.06
CA HIS A 61 -18.24 -22.33 12.94
C HIS A 61 -18.58 -22.01 11.47
N GLN A 62 -19.87 -21.89 11.11
CA GLN A 62 -20.30 -21.62 9.73
C GLN A 62 -19.92 -20.20 9.28
N ASP A 63 -20.06 -19.22 10.18
CA ASP A 63 -19.63 -17.83 9.94
C ASP A 63 -18.10 -17.74 9.85
N LYS A 64 -17.62 -17.18 8.72
CA LYS A 64 -16.19 -17.00 8.43
C LYS A 64 -15.52 -16.04 9.43
N SER A 65 -16.23 -15.02 9.88
CA SER A 65 -15.76 -14.01 10.84
C SER A 65 -15.51 -14.62 12.22
N VAL A 66 -16.40 -15.53 12.67
CA VAL A 66 -16.22 -16.27 13.93
C VAL A 66 -14.95 -17.12 13.89
N ARG A 67 -14.72 -17.84 12.79
CA ARG A 67 -13.49 -18.65 12.63
C ARG A 67 -12.22 -17.78 12.64
N ALA A 68 -12.26 -16.64 11.95
CA ALA A 68 -11.12 -15.72 11.87
C ALA A 68 -10.75 -15.17 13.25
N TRP A 69 -11.74 -14.67 14.00
CA TRP A 69 -11.53 -14.16 15.35
C TRP A 69 -11.10 -15.24 16.33
N ALA A 70 -11.66 -16.45 16.21
CA ALA A 70 -11.24 -17.57 17.05
C ALA A 70 -9.76 -17.94 16.80
N ALA A 71 -9.34 -18.01 15.54
CA ALA A 71 -7.95 -18.27 15.16
C ALA A 71 -7.01 -17.15 15.63
N TRP A 72 -7.44 -15.89 15.49
CA TRP A 72 -6.70 -14.73 15.98
C TRP A 72 -6.49 -14.80 17.49
N THR A 73 -7.54 -15.07 18.25
CA THR A 73 -7.44 -15.21 19.71
C THR A 73 -6.51 -16.35 20.11
N LEU A 74 -6.61 -17.52 19.47
CA LEU A 74 -5.69 -18.64 19.72
C LEU A 74 -4.23 -18.26 19.41
N GLY A 75 -4.00 -17.49 18.34
CA GLY A 75 -2.70 -16.94 18.00
C GLY A 75 -2.13 -15.98 19.04
N GLN A 76 -2.99 -15.14 19.65
CA GLN A 76 -2.57 -14.20 20.71
C GLN A 76 -2.29 -14.89 22.05
N ILE A 77 -3.02 -15.97 22.37
CA ILE A 77 -2.77 -16.74 23.59
C ILE A 77 -1.38 -17.38 23.53
N GLY A 78 -1.05 -18.05 22.42
CA GLY A 78 0.31 -18.45 22.09
C GLY A 78 1.01 -19.42 23.04
N THR A 79 0.33 -19.99 24.04
CA THR A 79 0.93 -20.94 24.99
C THR A 79 1.26 -22.28 24.33
N GLU A 80 2.22 -23.01 24.89
CA GLU A 80 2.60 -24.34 24.41
C GLU A 80 1.41 -25.30 24.41
N ALA A 81 0.52 -25.21 25.40
CA ALA A 81 -0.72 -25.97 25.47
C ALA A 81 -1.65 -25.67 24.28
N VAL A 82 -1.76 -24.41 23.85
CA VAL A 82 -2.52 -24.03 22.65
C VAL A 82 -1.87 -24.59 21.40
N VAL A 83 -0.53 -24.56 21.29
CA VAL A 83 0.19 -25.14 20.14
C VAL A 83 -0.12 -26.63 19.99
N ILE A 84 -0.06 -27.41 21.08
CA ILE A 84 -0.39 -28.85 21.06
C ILE A 84 -1.83 -29.07 20.57
N LYS A 85 -2.78 -28.24 21.02
CA LYS A 85 -4.18 -28.36 20.59
C LYS A 85 -4.39 -27.95 19.12
N LEU A 86 -3.68 -26.94 18.65
CA LEU A 86 -3.71 -26.53 17.25
C LEU A 86 -3.09 -27.60 16.34
N GLU A 87 -2.02 -28.27 16.77
CA GLU A 87 -1.45 -29.41 16.07
C GLU A 87 -2.45 -30.56 15.93
N GLN A 88 -3.21 -30.87 17.00
CA GLN A 88 -4.32 -31.81 16.93
C GLN A 88 -5.41 -31.35 15.94
N ALA A 89 -5.70 -30.05 15.91
CA ALA A 89 -6.68 -29.46 14.99
C ALA A 89 -6.26 -29.53 13.51
N LEU A 90 -4.96 -29.65 13.20
CA LEU A 90 -4.49 -29.93 11.83
C LEU A 90 -4.97 -31.30 11.31
N LYS A 91 -5.26 -32.26 12.19
CA LYS A 91 -5.76 -33.60 11.83
C LYS A 91 -7.29 -33.66 11.76
N HIS A 92 -7.99 -32.55 12.00
CA HIS A 92 -9.45 -32.48 12.05
C HIS A 92 -10.09 -32.78 10.68
N ASN A 93 -11.29 -33.38 10.67
CA ASN A 93 -11.99 -33.75 9.43
C ASN A 93 -12.53 -32.52 8.66
N VAL A 94 -12.96 -31.47 9.37
CA VAL A 94 -13.43 -30.19 8.80
C VAL A 94 -12.25 -29.35 8.28
N ALA A 95 -12.27 -29.02 6.98
CA ALA A 95 -11.21 -28.25 6.32
C ALA A 95 -11.00 -26.84 6.91
N PRO A 96 -12.05 -26.04 7.19
CA PRO A 96 -11.90 -24.77 7.91
C PRO A 96 -11.08 -24.85 9.20
N VAL A 97 -11.28 -25.90 10.01
CA VAL A 97 -10.55 -26.08 11.27
C VAL A 97 -9.05 -26.21 11.01
N ARG A 98 -8.66 -27.08 10.08
CA ARG A 98 -7.24 -27.26 9.72
C ARG A 98 -6.61 -25.97 9.19
N ILE A 99 -7.33 -25.27 8.32
CA ILE A 99 -6.89 -24.02 7.69
C ILE A 99 -6.61 -22.94 8.73
N TRP A 100 -7.58 -22.69 9.62
CA TRP A 100 -7.46 -21.64 10.62
C TRP A 100 -6.53 -22.02 11.75
N ALA A 101 -6.41 -23.32 12.08
CA ALA A 101 -5.38 -23.80 13.01
C ALA A 101 -3.97 -23.56 12.47
N THR A 102 -3.73 -23.85 11.18
CA THR A 102 -2.44 -23.57 10.51
C THR A 102 -2.10 -22.08 10.57
N TRP A 103 -3.10 -21.23 10.32
CA TRP A 103 -2.91 -19.79 10.38
C TRP A 103 -2.59 -19.32 11.81
N ALA A 104 -3.30 -19.83 12.83
CA ALA A 104 -3.05 -19.50 14.22
C ALA A 104 -1.63 -19.90 14.66
N LEU A 105 -1.16 -21.11 14.29
CA LEU A 105 0.22 -21.54 14.53
C LEU A 105 1.24 -20.56 13.93
N GLY A 106 0.95 -20.02 12.73
CA GLY A 106 1.75 -19.00 12.08
C GLY A 106 1.84 -17.69 12.86
N GLN A 107 0.76 -17.28 13.54
CA GLN A 107 0.76 -16.09 14.39
C GLN A 107 1.55 -16.30 15.69
N ILE A 108 1.49 -17.52 16.25
CA ILE A 108 2.22 -17.84 17.49
C ILE A 108 3.72 -17.74 17.26
N GLY A 109 4.22 -18.32 16.16
CA GLY A 109 5.63 -18.19 15.75
C GLY A 109 6.67 -18.76 16.73
N SER A 110 6.25 -19.47 17.78
CA SER A 110 7.14 -20.13 18.74
C SER A 110 7.84 -21.33 18.11
N GLU A 111 8.94 -21.79 18.69
CA GLU A 111 9.68 -22.95 18.17
C GLU A 111 8.80 -24.22 18.03
N PRO A 112 7.92 -24.56 19.01
CA PRO A 112 6.96 -25.65 18.83
C PRO A 112 5.98 -25.40 17.68
N ALA A 113 5.51 -24.16 17.49
CA ALA A 113 4.61 -23.83 16.39
C ALA A 113 5.31 -23.93 15.02
N ILE A 114 6.58 -23.51 14.94
CA ILE A 114 7.41 -23.67 13.74
C ILE A 114 7.58 -25.16 13.40
N LYS A 115 7.87 -26.01 14.39
CA LYS A 115 7.97 -27.47 14.19
C LYS A 115 6.66 -28.05 13.63
N ALA A 116 5.51 -27.69 14.23
CA ALA A 116 4.20 -28.11 13.74
C ALA A 116 3.92 -27.63 12.30
N LEU A 117 4.31 -26.40 11.96
CA LEU A 117 4.17 -25.87 10.59
C LEU A 117 5.09 -26.59 9.58
N ILE A 118 6.31 -26.94 9.97
CA ILE A 118 7.23 -27.73 9.12
C ILE A 118 6.61 -29.10 8.80
N GLU A 119 5.98 -29.76 9.78
CA GLU A 119 5.27 -31.01 9.55
C GLU A 119 4.05 -30.83 8.64
N ALA A 120 3.31 -29.73 8.82
CA ALA A 120 2.13 -29.37 8.02
C ALA A 120 2.44 -29.17 6.52
N LEU A 121 3.71 -28.95 6.14
CA LEU A 121 4.13 -28.94 4.73
C LEU A 121 3.92 -30.28 4.01
N ASN A 122 3.81 -31.40 4.72
CA ASN A 122 3.47 -32.71 4.11
C ASN A 122 1.99 -33.07 4.24
N HIS A 123 1.14 -32.13 4.65
CA HIS A 123 -0.26 -32.43 4.92
C HIS A 123 -1.02 -32.84 3.65
N LYS A 124 -1.96 -33.78 3.76
CA LYS A 124 -2.75 -34.29 2.62
C LYS A 124 -3.56 -33.21 1.89
N ASP A 125 -4.01 -32.21 2.65
CA ASP A 125 -4.74 -31.05 2.13
C ASP A 125 -3.76 -29.97 1.69
N ALA A 126 -3.76 -29.66 0.39
CA ALA A 126 -2.92 -28.62 -0.18
C ALA A 126 -3.17 -27.26 0.46
N SER A 127 -4.39 -26.99 0.94
CA SER A 127 -4.74 -25.74 1.63
C SER A 127 -3.94 -25.52 2.90
N VAL A 128 -3.64 -26.61 3.61
CA VAL A 128 -2.81 -26.59 4.82
C VAL A 128 -1.34 -26.41 4.42
N ARG A 129 -0.86 -27.13 3.39
CA ARG A 129 0.53 -27.06 2.92
C ARG A 129 0.94 -25.64 2.53
N TRP A 130 0.16 -24.99 1.68
CA TRP A 130 0.53 -23.64 1.21
C TRP A 130 0.42 -22.59 2.31
N ARG A 131 -0.51 -22.74 3.26
CA ARG A 131 -0.64 -21.84 4.42
C ARG A 131 0.52 -22.01 5.39
N ALA A 132 0.96 -23.25 5.62
CA ALA A 132 2.14 -23.53 6.40
C ALA A 132 3.38 -22.89 5.77
N ALA A 133 3.54 -23.00 4.45
CA ALA A 133 4.62 -22.34 3.73
C ALA A 133 4.58 -20.80 3.90
N ALA A 134 3.40 -20.19 3.73
CA ALA A 134 3.23 -18.75 3.91
C ALA A 134 3.57 -18.30 5.35
N ALA A 135 3.11 -19.04 6.36
CA ALA A 135 3.40 -18.77 7.76
C ALA A 135 4.90 -18.85 8.05
N LEU A 136 5.58 -19.91 7.60
CA LEU A 136 7.02 -20.10 7.79
C LEU A 136 7.85 -19.00 7.10
N GLY A 137 7.41 -18.56 5.92
CA GLY A 137 7.99 -17.43 5.19
C GLY A 137 7.93 -16.13 6.00
N LYS A 138 6.75 -15.80 6.51
CA LYS A 138 6.49 -14.61 7.32
C LYS A 138 7.25 -14.60 8.64
N ILE A 139 7.33 -15.75 9.32
CA ILE A 139 8.12 -15.91 10.55
C ILE A 139 9.62 -15.73 10.28
N GLY A 140 10.09 -15.96 9.04
CA GLY A 140 11.51 -16.00 8.73
C GLY A 140 12.19 -17.27 9.26
N ALA A 141 11.45 -18.39 9.31
CA ALA A 141 11.90 -19.63 9.95
C ALA A 141 13.01 -20.33 9.15
N LYS A 142 14.28 -19.98 9.45
CA LYS A 142 15.46 -20.56 8.78
C LYS A 142 15.55 -22.09 8.90
N THR A 143 15.08 -22.66 9.99
CA THR A 143 15.03 -24.12 10.20
C THR A 143 14.10 -24.85 9.23
N ALA A 144 13.15 -24.13 8.61
CA ALA A 144 12.21 -24.70 7.65
C ALA A 144 12.74 -24.72 6.20
N VAL A 145 13.89 -24.11 5.92
CA VAL A 145 14.40 -23.89 4.55
C VAL A 145 14.53 -25.20 3.78
N ASP A 146 15.12 -26.24 4.37
CA ASP A 146 15.29 -27.52 3.70
C ASP A 146 13.95 -28.17 3.34
N LYS A 147 12.96 -28.06 4.24
CA LYS A 147 11.65 -28.64 4.02
C LYS A 147 10.85 -27.86 2.99
N LEU A 148 10.89 -26.53 3.04
CA LEU A 148 10.33 -25.66 2.01
C LEU A 148 11.00 -25.93 0.65
N ALA A 149 12.31 -26.06 0.60
CA ALA A 149 13.05 -26.36 -0.62
C ALA A 149 12.65 -27.71 -1.25
N GLN A 150 12.28 -28.71 -0.44
CA GLN A 150 11.68 -29.97 -0.94
C GLN A 150 10.27 -29.73 -1.51
N ALA A 151 9.46 -28.91 -0.84
CA ALA A 151 8.09 -28.58 -1.24
C ALA A 151 7.99 -27.72 -2.51
N LEU A 152 9.11 -27.23 -3.07
CA LEU A 152 9.13 -26.63 -4.41
C LEU A 152 8.75 -27.63 -5.52
N LYS A 153 8.73 -28.93 -5.22
CA LYS A 153 8.30 -30.00 -6.14
C LYS A 153 6.88 -30.52 -5.85
N ASP A 154 6.10 -29.80 -5.04
CA ASP A 154 4.73 -30.19 -4.74
C ASP A 154 3.89 -30.33 -6.02
N GLU A 155 2.97 -31.30 -6.04
CA GLU A 155 2.06 -31.51 -7.16
C GLU A 155 1.17 -30.28 -7.41
N GLU A 156 0.78 -29.60 -6.33
CA GLU A 156 -0.16 -28.48 -6.38
C GLU A 156 0.57 -27.18 -6.71
N PHE A 157 0.09 -26.51 -7.77
CA PHE A 157 0.67 -25.27 -8.27
C PHE A 157 0.74 -24.19 -7.17
N TYR A 158 -0.34 -24.01 -6.42
CA TYR A 158 -0.41 -22.95 -5.42
C TYR A 158 0.56 -23.17 -4.25
N VAL A 159 0.83 -24.44 -3.92
CA VAL A 159 1.83 -24.80 -2.90
C VAL A 159 3.23 -24.42 -3.40
N ARG A 160 3.60 -24.84 -4.61
CA ARG A 160 4.91 -24.46 -5.21
C ARG A 160 5.11 -22.95 -5.22
N TRP A 161 4.07 -22.20 -5.60
CA TRP A 161 4.13 -20.73 -5.66
C TRP A 161 4.36 -20.10 -4.28
N ARG A 162 3.58 -20.52 -3.27
CA ARG A 162 3.72 -20.01 -1.89
C ARG A 162 5.05 -20.40 -1.27
N VAL A 163 5.56 -21.60 -1.56
CA VAL A 163 6.87 -22.05 -1.11
C VAL A 163 8.00 -21.20 -1.70
N ALA A 164 7.97 -20.92 -3.01
CA ALA A 164 8.96 -20.05 -3.64
C ALA A 164 8.94 -18.63 -3.02
N SER A 165 7.76 -18.10 -2.76
CA SER A 165 7.59 -16.82 -2.04
C SER A 165 8.18 -16.86 -0.63
N ALA A 166 7.86 -17.89 0.14
CA ALA A 166 8.36 -18.07 1.51
C ALA A 166 9.89 -18.15 1.57
N LEU A 167 10.53 -18.89 0.66
CA LEU A 167 11.98 -18.98 0.57
C LEU A 167 12.64 -17.62 0.27
N GLY A 168 12.01 -16.81 -0.59
CA GLY A 168 12.42 -15.44 -0.86
C GLY A 168 12.31 -14.54 0.36
N GLN A 169 11.21 -14.64 1.13
CA GLN A 169 10.99 -13.88 2.36
C GLN A 169 11.99 -14.23 3.47
N ILE A 170 12.34 -15.52 3.61
CA ILE A 170 13.34 -15.99 4.59
C ILE A 170 14.75 -15.51 4.21
N LYS A 171 15.00 -15.22 2.92
CA LYS A 171 16.30 -14.76 2.39
C LYS A 171 17.44 -15.73 2.67
N SER A 172 17.17 -17.04 2.52
CA SER A 172 18.19 -18.06 2.75
C SER A 172 18.94 -18.43 1.46
N GLU A 173 20.26 -18.31 1.49
CA GLU A 173 21.13 -18.73 0.38
C GLU A 173 21.04 -20.23 0.08
N ALA A 174 20.79 -21.07 1.10
CA ALA A 174 20.62 -22.51 0.91
C ALA A 174 19.48 -22.88 -0.05
N ALA A 175 18.51 -21.99 -0.24
CA ALA A 175 17.39 -22.16 -1.15
C ALA A 175 17.71 -21.84 -2.62
N VAL A 176 18.81 -21.13 -2.89
CA VAL A 176 19.11 -20.54 -4.20
C VAL A 176 19.22 -21.60 -5.28
N SER A 177 19.99 -22.66 -5.05
CA SER A 177 20.15 -23.75 -6.01
C SER A 177 18.82 -24.43 -6.42
N ARG A 178 17.83 -24.43 -5.53
CA ARG A 178 16.51 -25.02 -5.77
C ARG A 178 15.59 -24.03 -6.50
N LEU A 179 15.59 -22.76 -6.09
CA LEU A 179 14.86 -21.70 -6.78
C LEU A 179 15.37 -21.49 -8.21
N VAL A 180 16.68 -21.62 -8.46
CA VAL A 180 17.26 -21.58 -9.82
C VAL A 180 16.71 -22.72 -10.70
N LYS A 181 16.43 -23.89 -10.13
CA LYS A 181 15.75 -24.98 -10.87
C LYS A 181 14.29 -24.64 -11.16
N SER A 182 13.60 -23.99 -10.24
CA SER A 182 12.21 -23.52 -10.41
C SER A 182 12.05 -22.40 -11.44
N LEU A 183 13.14 -21.76 -11.91
CA LEU A 183 13.10 -20.86 -13.08
C LEU A 183 12.74 -21.57 -14.39
N LYS A 184 12.75 -22.91 -14.41
CA LYS A 184 12.39 -23.77 -15.54
C LYS A 184 11.12 -24.59 -15.27
N ASP A 185 10.29 -24.17 -14.32
CA ASP A 185 9.00 -24.82 -14.06
C ASP A 185 8.09 -24.70 -15.29
N GLU A 186 7.15 -25.63 -15.43
CA GLU A 186 6.18 -25.62 -16.52
C GLU A 186 5.25 -24.40 -16.45
N SER A 187 4.99 -23.90 -15.23
CA SER A 187 4.13 -22.75 -15.01
C SER A 187 4.93 -21.44 -15.01
N PRO A 188 4.61 -20.49 -15.90
CA PRO A 188 5.23 -19.16 -15.90
C PRO A 188 5.07 -18.40 -14.58
N SER A 189 3.97 -18.63 -13.84
CA SER A 189 3.75 -18.01 -12.53
C SER A 189 4.74 -18.53 -11.47
N ILE A 190 5.18 -19.79 -11.54
CA ILE A 190 6.24 -20.31 -10.66
C ILE A 190 7.60 -19.73 -11.08
N CYS A 191 7.90 -19.70 -12.38
CA CYS A 191 9.14 -19.12 -12.89
C CYS A 191 9.30 -17.66 -12.47
N SER A 192 8.24 -16.86 -12.59
CA SER A 192 8.24 -15.45 -12.22
C SER A 192 8.37 -15.25 -10.71
N GLN A 193 7.74 -16.10 -9.90
CA GLN A 193 7.89 -16.08 -8.44
C GLN A 193 9.27 -16.52 -7.98
N ALA A 194 9.85 -17.52 -8.61
CA ALA A 194 11.23 -17.96 -8.34
C ALA A 194 12.23 -16.85 -8.70
N ALA A 195 12.05 -16.16 -9.83
CA ALA A 195 12.87 -15.00 -10.18
C ALA A 195 12.74 -13.88 -9.15
N TYR A 196 11.52 -13.57 -8.69
CA TYR A 196 11.30 -12.59 -7.63
C TYR A 196 12.00 -12.98 -6.33
N ALA A 197 11.83 -14.23 -5.88
CA ALA A 197 12.45 -14.75 -4.66
C ALA A 197 13.98 -14.70 -4.71
N LEU A 198 14.59 -15.04 -5.86
CA LEU A 198 16.04 -14.92 -6.06
C LEU A 198 16.52 -13.46 -5.98
N GLY A 199 15.72 -12.51 -6.48
CA GLY A 199 15.99 -11.07 -6.32
C GLY A 199 15.91 -10.58 -4.89
N GLU A 200 15.01 -11.13 -4.06
CA GLU A 200 14.94 -10.84 -2.62
C GLU A 200 16.13 -11.41 -1.84
N ILE A 201 16.61 -12.61 -2.23
CA ILE A 201 17.79 -13.26 -1.63
C ILE A 201 19.08 -12.55 -2.02
N LYS A 202 19.16 -12.01 -3.24
CA LYS A 202 20.33 -11.29 -3.80
C LYS A 202 21.61 -12.12 -3.95
N SER A 203 21.48 -13.42 -4.18
CA SER A 203 22.64 -14.30 -4.40
C SER A 203 23.15 -14.24 -5.85
N GLU A 204 24.47 -14.11 -6.01
CA GLU A 204 25.14 -14.11 -7.33
C GLU A 204 25.04 -15.47 -8.05
N GLU A 205 24.90 -16.58 -7.31
CA GLU A 205 24.70 -17.92 -7.89
C GLU A 205 23.44 -17.98 -8.80
N ALA A 206 22.48 -17.09 -8.57
CA ALA A 206 21.26 -16.99 -9.35
C ALA A 206 21.44 -16.32 -10.72
N VAL A 207 22.51 -15.53 -10.91
CA VAL A 207 22.66 -14.61 -12.05
C VAL A 207 22.57 -15.35 -13.38
N SER A 208 23.32 -16.44 -13.56
CA SER A 208 23.29 -17.21 -14.82
C SER A 208 21.91 -17.81 -15.12
N GLY A 209 21.16 -18.19 -14.08
CA GLY A 209 19.77 -18.65 -14.20
C GLY A 209 18.84 -17.54 -14.66
N LEU A 210 18.91 -16.38 -14.01
CA LEU A 210 18.09 -15.20 -14.31
C LEU A 210 18.38 -14.62 -15.69
N LEU A 211 19.65 -14.60 -16.13
CA LEU A 211 20.01 -14.16 -17.49
C LEU A 211 19.36 -15.03 -18.56
N ARG A 212 19.26 -16.35 -18.34
CA ARG A 212 18.53 -17.24 -19.25
C ARG A 212 17.02 -16.94 -19.26
N SER A 213 16.45 -16.57 -18.11
CA SER A 213 15.03 -16.20 -18.00
C SER A 213 14.67 -14.89 -18.72
N LEU A 214 15.65 -14.09 -19.16
CA LEU A 214 15.40 -12.92 -20.02
C LEU A 214 14.84 -13.32 -21.40
N SER A 215 15.08 -14.55 -21.85
CA SER A 215 14.54 -15.07 -23.11
C SER A 215 13.28 -15.93 -22.93
N HIS A 216 12.67 -15.91 -21.75
CA HIS A 216 11.44 -16.66 -21.48
C HIS A 216 10.27 -16.13 -22.33
N SER A 217 9.30 -16.99 -22.71
CA SER A 217 8.14 -16.61 -23.54
C SER A 217 7.18 -15.65 -22.85
N ASP A 218 6.97 -15.84 -21.55
CA ASP A 218 6.16 -14.97 -20.69
C ASP A 218 6.87 -13.66 -20.30
N SER A 219 6.18 -12.53 -20.46
CA SER A 219 6.72 -11.18 -20.20
C SER A 219 6.90 -10.85 -18.72
N VAL A 220 6.09 -11.43 -17.82
CA VAL A 220 6.20 -11.25 -16.37
C VAL A 220 7.47 -11.94 -15.87
N VAL A 221 7.77 -13.14 -16.36
CA VAL A 221 9.02 -13.86 -16.05
C VAL A 221 10.24 -13.03 -16.47
N ARG A 222 10.27 -12.55 -17.73
CA ARG A 222 11.35 -11.68 -18.20
C ARG A 222 11.49 -10.43 -17.33
N GLY A 223 10.36 -9.80 -17.01
CA GLY A 223 10.32 -8.61 -16.18
C GLY A 223 10.86 -8.84 -14.77
N ASN A 224 10.53 -9.95 -14.13
CA ASN A 224 11.03 -10.28 -12.78
C ASN A 224 12.50 -10.66 -12.81
N ALA A 225 12.97 -11.34 -13.87
CA ALA A 225 14.39 -11.62 -14.04
C ALA A 225 15.23 -10.33 -14.14
N VAL A 226 14.80 -9.35 -14.95
CA VAL A 226 15.47 -8.03 -15.02
C VAL A 226 15.49 -7.33 -13.67
N TRP A 227 14.37 -7.35 -12.94
CA TRP A 227 14.30 -6.74 -11.61
C TRP A 227 15.24 -7.43 -10.60
N ALA A 228 15.27 -8.76 -10.61
CA ALA A 228 16.09 -9.58 -9.72
C ALA A 228 17.58 -9.37 -9.96
N LEU A 229 18.01 -9.37 -11.22
CA LEU A 229 19.38 -8.99 -11.62
C LEU A 229 19.74 -7.60 -11.05
N GLY A 230 18.81 -6.65 -11.17
CA GLY A 230 18.98 -5.32 -10.58
C GLY A 230 19.11 -5.29 -9.06
N GLN A 231 18.41 -6.19 -8.35
CA GLN A 231 18.51 -6.28 -6.89
C GLN A 231 19.81 -6.95 -6.43
N ILE A 232 20.31 -7.94 -7.19
CA ILE A 232 21.60 -8.60 -6.93
C ILE A 232 22.74 -7.60 -7.09
N GLY A 233 22.76 -6.86 -8.20
CA GLY A 233 23.71 -5.76 -8.42
C GLY A 233 25.20 -6.15 -8.48
N SER A 234 25.51 -7.45 -8.63
CA SER A 234 26.88 -7.93 -8.87
C SER A 234 27.40 -7.46 -10.23
N GLU A 235 28.73 -7.42 -10.40
CA GLU A 235 29.36 -7.05 -11.67
C GLU A 235 28.83 -7.89 -12.84
N THR A 236 28.71 -9.21 -12.64
CA THR A 236 28.14 -10.16 -13.60
C THR A 236 26.67 -9.84 -13.95
N SER A 237 25.88 -9.44 -12.95
CA SER A 237 24.50 -9.03 -13.13
C SER A 237 24.38 -7.72 -13.91
N ILE A 238 25.21 -6.72 -13.59
CA ILE A 238 25.25 -5.44 -14.28
C ILE A 238 25.69 -5.62 -15.74
N ALA A 239 26.74 -6.40 -16.00
CA ALA A 239 27.17 -6.72 -17.36
C ALA A 239 26.04 -7.39 -18.17
N GLY A 240 25.31 -8.33 -17.55
CA GLY A 240 24.15 -8.95 -18.17
C GLY A 240 22.99 -7.99 -18.46
N LEU A 241 22.73 -7.02 -17.57
CA LEU A 241 21.73 -5.98 -17.79
C LEU A 241 22.14 -4.99 -18.89
N ILE A 242 23.44 -4.69 -19.02
CA ILE A 242 23.97 -3.88 -20.13
C ILE A 242 23.72 -4.59 -21.46
N LEU A 243 23.97 -5.90 -21.55
CA LEU A 243 23.64 -6.70 -22.74
C LEU A 243 22.13 -6.72 -23.02
N ALA A 244 21.30 -6.77 -21.97
CA ALA A 244 19.84 -6.75 -22.09
C ALA A 244 19.27 -5.45 -22.69
N LEU A 245 20.05 -4.36 -22.75
CA LEU A 245 19.68 -3.14 -23.49
C LEU A 245 19.59 -3.36 -25.00
N SER A 246 20.11 -4.47 -25.53
CA SER A 246 19.99 -4.85 -26.95
C SER A 246 19.02 -6.02 -27.17
N HIS A 247 18.22 -6.37 -26.18
CA HIS A 247 17.29 -7.51 -26.26
C HIS A 247 16.18 -7.30 -27.31
N GLN A 248 15.71 -8.37 -27.95
CA GLN A 248 14.67 -8.30 -29.00
C GLN A 248 13.36 -7.65 -28.50
N ASP A 249 12.97 -7.94 -27.27
CA ASP A 249 11.77 -7.40 -26.61
C ASP A 249 12.01 -5.99 -26.05
N PRO A 250 11.26 -4.96 -26.52
CA PRO A 250 11.38 -3.58 -26.00
C PRO A 250 11.11 -3.46 -24.49
N GLN A 251 10.25 -4.29 -23.91
CA GLN A 251 9.96 -4.24 -22.47
C GLN A 251 11.18 -4.63 -21.65
N VAL A 252 11.95 -5.63 -22.11
CA VAL A 252 13.23 -6.02 -21.47
C VAL A 252 14.24 -4.88 -21.57
N ARG A 253 14.41 -4.28 -22.76
CA ARG A 253 15.33 -3.15 -22.97
C ARG A 253 14.99 -1.97 -22.05
N ALA A 254 13.72 -1.56 -22.02
CA ALA A 254 13.24 -0.47 -21.19
C ALA A 254 13.39 -0.75 -19.68
N LYS A 255 13.11 -1.97 -19.23
CA LYS A 255 13.24 -2.35 -17.81
C LYS A 255 14.70 -2.43 -17.38
N ALA A 256 15.59 -2.93 -18.25
CA ALA A 256 17.03 -2.92 -18.03
C ALA A 256 17.57 -1.49 -17.88
N ALA A 257 17.18 -0.58 -18.78
CA ALA A 257 17.53 0.83 -18.68
C ALA A 257 17.06 1.45 -17.35
N SER A 258 15.81 1.19 -16.95
CA SER A 258 15.25 1.67 -15.69
C SER A 258 16.04 1.20 -14.47
N VAL A 259 16.44 -0.08 -14.45
CA VAL A 259 17.21 -0.70 -13.37
C VAL A 259 18.63 -0.13 -13.30
N LEU A 260 19.35 -0.08 -14.43
CA LEU A 260 20.70 0.49 -14.51
C LEU A 260 20.72 1.95 -14.04
N GLY A 261 19.72 2.73 -14.45
CA GLY A 261 19.55 4.11 -13.97
C GLY A 261 19.20 4.23 -12.49
N LYS A 262 18.37 3.32 -11.95
CA LYS A 262 18.04 3.30 -10.51
C LYS A 262 19.27 2.98 -9.67
N ASN A 263 20.11 2.06 -10.14
CA ASN A 263 21.33 1.64 -9.46
C ASN A 263 22.53 2.58 -9.73
N LYS A 264 22.34 3.61 -10.56
CA LYS A 264 23.36 4.60 -10.95
C LYS A 264 24.63 3.96 -11.55
N CYS A 265 24.47 2.92 -12.37
CA CYS A 265 25.59 2.21 -12.98
C CYS A 265 26.25 3.06 -14.07
N GLU A 266 27.44 3.60 -13.80
CA GLU A 266 28.17 4.43 -14.78
C GLU A 266 28.67 3.62 -15.98
N ASP A 267 29.03 2.35 -15.78
CA ASP A 267 29.46 1.44 -16.87
C ASP A 267 28.37 1.25 -17.94
N ALA A 268 27.11 1.51 -17.60
CA ALA A 268 25.99 1.44 -18.53
C ALA A 268 25.84 2.69 -19.41
N ILE A 269 26.55 3.78 -19.15
CA ILE A 269 26.40 5.05 -19.88
C ILE A 269 26.56 4.87 -21.40
N PRO A 270 27.59 4.16 -21.92
CA PRO A 270 27.75 3.98 -23.36
C PRO A 270 26.55 3.26 -24.00
N ALA A 271 26.09 2.17 -23.38
CA ALA A 271 24.95 1.40 -23.88
C ALA A 271 23.61 2.15 -23.74
N LEU A 272 23.43 2.92 -22.66
CA LEU A 272 22.26 3.78 -22.48
C LEU A 272 22.23 4.93 -23.49
N ARG A 273 23.39 5.50 -23.86
CA ARG A 273 23.49 6.49 -24.95
C ARG A 273 23.06 5.90 -26.28
N GLN A 274 23.41 4.65 -26.58
CA GLN A 274 22.92 3.96 -27.77
C GLN A 274 21.40 3.74 -27.72
N ALA A 275 20.86 3.38 -26.55
CA ALA A 275 19.42 3.20 -26.35
C ALA A 275 18.59 4.50 -26.49
N LEU A 276 19.22 5.69 -26.47
CA LEU A 276 18.55 6.95 -26.84
C LEU A 276 18.12 7.01 -28.31
N SER A 277 18.60 6.10 -29.15
CA SER A 277 18.22 5.98 -30.56
C SER A 277 17.43 4.70 -30.84
N ASP A 278 16.86 4.07 -29.81
CA ASP A 278 16.05 2.86 -29.97
C ASP A 278 14.81 3.11 -30.85
N ARG A 279 14.40 2.09 -31.62
CA ARG A 279 13.17 2.13 -32.44
C ARG A 279 11.91 2.41 -31.61
N ASP A 280 11.88 1.93 -30.37
CA ASP A 280 10.75 2.06 -29.46
C ASP A 280 10.90 3.33 -28.60
N PHE A 281 9.89 4.20 -28.64
CA PHE A 281 9.92 5.47 -27.91
C PHE A 281 9.96 5.28 -26.39
N TYR A 282 9.36 4.20 -25.86
CA TYR A 282 9.38 3.90 -24.44
C TYR A 282 10.78 3.52 -23.97
N VAL A 283 11.55 2.80 -24.80
CA VAL A 283 12.96 2.50 -24.52
C VAL A 283 13.79 3.78 -24.52
N ARG A 284 13.64 4.66 -25.53
CA ARG A 284 14.33 5.96 -25.57
C ARG A 284 14.02 6.82 -24.34
N TRP A 285 12.74 6.87 -23.95
CA TRP A 285 12.28 7.59 -22.76
C TRP A 285 12.90 7.06 -21.47
N ARG A 286 12.95 5.72 -21.31
CA ARG A 286 13.60 5.07 -20.16
C ARG A 286 15.11 5.28 -20.14
N ALA A 287 15.77 5.25 -21.29
CA ALA A 287 17.21 5.52 -21.42
C ALA A 287 17.55 6.97 -21.00
N ALA A 288 16.81 7.96 -21.50
CA ALA A 288 16.99 9.36 -21.11
C ALA A 288 16.80 9.56 -19.59
N SER A 289 15.72 8.97 -19.05
CA SER A 289 15.44 8.99 -17.62
C SER A 289 16.54 8.32 -16.79
N ALA A 290 17.12 7.22 -17.28
CA ALA A 290 18.19 6.48 -16.62
C ALA A 290 19.49 7.28 -16.57
N LEU A 291 19.90 7.87 -17.70
CA LEU A 291 21.08 8.75 -17.77
C LEU A 291 20.96 9.95 -16.84
N GLY A 292 19.77 10.55 -16.75
CA GLY A 292 19.49 11.62 -15.80
C GLY A 292 19.57 11.22 -14.32
N LYS A 293 19.28 9.94 -13.99
CA LYS A 293 19.43 9.40 -12.62
C LYS A 293 20.88 9.08 -12.28
N ILE A 294 21.66 8.59 -13.26
CA ILE A 294 23.10 8.40 -13.14
C ILE A 294 23.78 9.75 -12.90
N GLY A 295 23.40 10.77 -13.68
CA GLY A 295 23.82 12.15 -13.46
C GLY A 295 25.21 12.49 -14.00
N ASN A 296 25.80 11.61 -14.81
CA ASN A 296 27.13 11.79 -15.36
C ASN A 296 27.10 12.68 -16.63
N TRP A 297 28.05 13.61 -16.72
CA TRP A 297 28.12 14.61 -17.80
C TRP A 297 28.40 14.01 -19.19
N CYS A 298 28.99 12.81 -19.27
CA CYS A 298 29.19 12.10 -20.54
C CYS A 298 27.88 11.81 -21.29
N ALA A 299 26.73 11.87 -20.61
CA ALA A 299 25.42 11.69 -21.20
C ALA A 299 24.87 12.93 -21.93
N VAL A 300 25.43 14.13 -21.66
CA VAL A 300 24.86 15.42 -22.09
C VAL A 300 24.69 15.49 -23.60
N GLU A 301 25.71 15.10 -24.37
CA GLU A 301 25.66 15.15 -25.84
C GLU A 301 24.53 14.26 -26.41
N GLY A 302 24.35 13.06 -25.86
CA GLY A 302 23.27 12.16 -26.29
C GLY A 302 21.89 12.73 -25.96
N LEU A 303 21.73 13.27 -24.75
CA LEU A 303 20.47 13.87 -24.30
C LEU A 303 20.12 15.14 -25.06
N LEU A 304 21.10 15.95 -25.46
CA LEU A 304 20.89 17.13 -26.31
C LEU A 304 20.30 16.74 -27.67
N ARG A 305 20.70 15.60 -28.25
CA ARG A 305 20.08 15.09 -29.48
C ARG A 305 18.64 14.64 -29.22
N SER A 306 18.36 14.01 -28.08
CA SER A 306 17.02 13.57 -27.68
C SER A 306 16.04 14.72 -27.38
N LEU A 307 16.51 15.97 -27.21
CA LEU A 307 15.63 17.14 -27.19
C LEU A 307 14.91 17.38 -28.53
N LYS A 308 15.39 16.75 -29.62
CA LYS A 308 14.79 16.84 -30.96
C LYS A 308 14.05 15.55 -31.36
N ASP A 309 13.72 14.70 -30.39
CA ASP A 309 13.00 13.44 -30.65
C ASP A 309 11.58 13.70 -31.16
N ASN A 310 11.07 12.82 -32.03
CA ASN A 310 9.71 12.91 -32.56
C ASN A 310 8.64 12.72 -31.46
N ASN A 311 8.98 12.11 -30.32
CA ASN A 311 8.06 11.90 -29.22
C ASN A 311 8.28 12.93 -28.10
N GLY A 312 7.25 13.71 -27.77
CA GLY A 312 7.31 14.73 -26.71
C GLY A 312 7.67 14.19 -25.33
N GLY A 313 7.27 12.95 -25.00
CA GLY A 313 7.67 12.30 -23.75
C GLY A 313 9.18 12.07 -23.64
N VAL A 314 9.82 11.68 -24.75
CA VAL A 314 11.28 11.52 -24.83
C VAL A 314 11.98 12.88 -24.71
N ARG A 315 11.50 13.91 -25.43
CA ARG A 315 12.04 15.28 -25.33
C ARG A 315 11.97 15.82 -23.90
N GLY A 316 10.83 15.65 -23.23
CA GLY A 316 10.63 16.07 -21.85
C GLY A 316 11.54 15.32 -20.86
N ALA A 317 11.72 14.01 -21.05
CA ALA A 317 12.66 13.23 -20.24
C ALA A 317 14.12 13.65 -20.47
N ALA A 318 14.51 13.97 -21.70
CA ALA A 318 15.83 14.50 -22.02
C ALA A 318 16.08 15.85 -21.33
N ALA A 319 15.12 16.77 -21.41
CA ALA A 319 15.20 18.05 -20.70
C ALA A 319 15.34 17.87 -19.19
N SER A 320 14.51 17.00 -18.59
CA SER A 320 14.58 16.68 -17.16
C SER A 320 15.93 16.05 -16.77
N ALA A 321 16.46 15.15 -17.60
CA ALA A 321 17.74 14.49 -17.39
C ALA A 321 18.91 15.49 -17.42
N LEU A 322 18.94 16.39 -18.41
CA LEU A 322 19.94 17.46 -18.52
C LEU A 322 19.92 18.38 -17.28
N GLY A 323 18.73 18.74 -16.79
CA GLY A 323 18.58 19.51 -15.55
C GLY A 323 19.10 18.79 -14.30
N LYS A 324 18.95 17.45 -14.22
CA LYS A 324 19.48 16.65 -13.11
C LYS A 324 21.02 16.59 -13.14
N ILE A 325 21.59 16.36 -14.32
CA ILE A 325 23.04 16.37 -14.53
C ILE A 325 23.60 17.75 -14.14
N GLY A 326 22.96 18.83 -14.59
CA GLY A 326 23.33 20.19 -14.18
C GLY A 326 24.50 20.78 -14.98
N ASN A 327 24.83 20.22 -16.14
CA ASN A 327 25.96 20.69 -16.95
C ASN A 327 25.58 21.92 -17.79
N ALA A 328 26.40 22.98 -17.74
CA ALA A 328 26.16 24.24 -18.45
C ALA A 328 26.08 24.10 -19.98
N ALA A 329 26.73 23.09 -20.58
CA ALA A 329 26.64 22.83 -22.01
C ALA A 329 25.21 22.46 -22.48
N ALA A 330 24.30 22.18 -21.55
CA ALA A 330 22.91 21.92 -21.87
C ALA A 330 22.05 23.19 -22.06
N ILE A 331 22.56 24.37 -21.68
CA ILE A 331 21.75 25.61 -21.58
C ILE A 331 21.12 25.98 -22.93
N ASP A 332 21.91 26.06 -24.01
CA ASP A 332 21.40 26.48 -25.32
C ASP A 332 20.31 25.53 -25.86
N GLY A 333 20.53 24.21 -25.69
CA GLY A 333 19.55 23.20 -26.08
C GLY A 333 18.26 23.31 -25.27
N LEU A 334 18.36 23.56 -23.96
CA LEU A 334 17.20 23.74 -23.09
C LEU A 334 16.46 25.06 -23.37
N GLN A 335 17.17 26.14 -23.73
CA GLN A 335 16.56 27.39 -24.16
C GLN A 335 15.75 27.21 -25.44
N GLN A 336 16.24 26.42 -26.41
CA GLN A 336 15.45 26.06 -27.59
C GLN A 336 14.19 25.26 -27.20
N ALA A 337 14.30 24.32 -26.26
CA ALA A 337 13.19 23.50 -25.78
C ALA A 337 12.11 24.28 -24.99
N LEU A 338 12.36 25.54 -24.59
CA LEU A 338 11.31 26.41 -24.05
C LEU A 338 10.24 26.77 -25.09
N ASN A 339 10.55 26.63 -26.39
CA ASN A 339 9.63 26.87 -27.50
C ASN A 339 9.08 25.57 -28.09
N ASP A 340 9.21 24.44 -27.39
CA ASP A 340 8.68 23.15 -27.84
C ASP A 340 7.15 23.19 -27.97
N GLU A 341 6.59 22.46 -28.94
CA GLU A 341 5.14 22.34 -29.17
C GLU A 341 4.42 21.79 -27.93
N GLU A 342 5.06 20.88 -27.19
CA GLU A 342 4.48 20.19 -26.04
C GLU A 342 4.70 20.97 -24.74
N GLN A 343 3.62 21.26 -24.03
CA GLN A 343 3.67 22.02 -22.76
C GLN A 343 4.52 21.33 -21.70
N SER A 344 4.45 20.00 -21.64
CA SER A 344 5.24 19.19 -20.69
C SER A 344 6.75 19.32 -20.92
N VAL A 345 7.17 19.48 -22.19
CA VAL A 345 8.57 19.67 -22.57
C VAL A 345 9.03 21.07 -22.18
N ARG A 346 8.24 22.11 -22.50
CA ARG A 346 8.52 23.50 -22.09
C ARG A 346 8.70 23.62 -20.58
N HIS A 347 7.80 23.00 -19.82
CA HIS A 347 7.88 22.96 -18.35
C HIS A 347 9.17 22.26 -17.86
N SER A 348 9.49 21.10 -18.44
CA SER A 348 10.70 20.34 -18.09
C SER A 348 11.98 21.13 -18.40
N ALA A 349 12.01 21.87 -19.50
CA ALA A 349 13.13 22.71 -19.90
C ALA A 349 13.33 23.91 -18.96
N ALA A 350 12.24 24.59 -18.57
CA ALA A 350 12.29 25.69 -17.61
C ALA A 350 12.82 25.23 -16.24
N GLU A 351 12.31 24.11 -15.72
CA GLU A 351 12.78 23.51 -14.47
C GLU A 351 14.25 23.08 -14.57
N ALA A 352 14.68 22.55 -15.72
CA ALA A 352 16.07 22.17 -15.94
C ALA A 352 17.02 23.37 -15.93
N LEU A 353 16.68 24.46 -16.62
CA LEU A 353 17.46 25.71 -16.63
C LEU A 353 17.58 26.31 -15.23
N LYS A 354 16.48 26.34 -14.47
CA LYS A 354 16.48 26.78 -13.07
C LYS A 354 17.44 25.97 -12.20
N LYS A 355 17.45 24.64 -12.36
CA LYS A 355 18.35 23.74 -11.62
C LYS A 355 19.82 23.93 -12.00
N ILE A 356 20.13 24.14 -13.27
CA ILE A 356 21.49 24.43 -13.74
C ILE A 356 21.98 25.77 -13.18
N GLY A 357 21.17 26.83 -13.28
CA GLY A 357 21.51 28.16 -12.74
C GLY A 357 21.72 28.16 -11.22
N SER A 358 20.93 27.38 -10.48
CA SER A 358 21.09 27.25 -9.02
C SER A 358 22.36 26.48 -8.62
N LYS A 359 22.92 25.61 -9.48
CA LYS A 359 24.13 24.82 -9.21
C LYS A 359 25.43 25.54 -9.55
N ASN A 360 25.42 26.45 -10.52
CA ASN A 360 26.63 27.09 -11.03
C ASN A 360 26.99 28.41 -10.34
N GLY A 361 26.25 28.84 -9.31
CA GLY A 361 26.53 30.08 -8.56
C GLY A 361 26.26 31.37 -9.32
N ASP A 362 26.15 31.31 -10.64
CA ASP A 362 25.67 32.38 -11.48
C ASP A 362 24.14 32.38 -11.49
N THR A 363 23.53 33.34 -10.81
CA THR A 363 22.32 33.96 -11.35
C THR A 363 22.75 35.05 -12.34
N PRO A 364 22.67 34.82 -13.66
CA PRO A 364 22.44 35.90 -14.59
C PRO A 364 21.03 35.78 -15.16
N ALA A 365 20.46 36.94 -15.47
CA ALA A 365 19.17 37.11 -16.11
C ALA A 365 19.08 36.37 -17.46
N LEU A 366 18.73 35.07 -17.44
CA LEU A 366 18.58 34.21 -18.62
C LEU A 366 17.15 33.67 -18.81
N LEU A 367 16.17 34.16 -18.05
CA LEU A 367 14.77 34.03 -18.46
C LEU A 367 14.47 35.20 -19.41
N PRO A 368 14.08 34.95 -20.68
CA PRO A 368 13.52 35.99 -21.52
C PRO A 368 12.34 36.62 -20.76
N GLN A 369 12.40 37.92 -20.48
CA GLN A 369 11.32 38.67 -19.81
C GLN A 369 10.05 38.81 -20.67
N ASN A 370 10.00 38.18 -21.85
CA ASN A 370 8.84 38.18 -22.72
C ASN A 370 8.09 36.84 -22.62
N SER A 371 7.04 36.86 -21.81
CA SER A 371 5.80 36.10 -21.99
C SER A 371 5.95 34.61 -22.36
N VAL A 372 6.39 33.78 -21.41
CA VAL A 372 5.77 32.45 -21.31
C VAL A 372 4.44 32.69 -20.62
N ASN A 373 3.41 32.95 -21.42
CA ASN A 373 2.04 32.93 -20.96
C ASN A 373 1.75 31.50 -20.53
N PHE A 374 2.01 31.19 -19.25
CA PHE A 374 1.33 30.09 -18.59
C PHE A 374 -0.14 30.51 -18.59
N ASP A 375 -0.87 30.15 -19.65
CA ASP A 375 -2.32 30.07 -19.53
C ASP A 375 -2.57 29.25 -18.28
N SER A 376 -3.06 29.93 -17.26
CA SER A 376 -3.35 29.46 -15.92
C SER A 376 -4.54 28.51 -15.91
N ASN A 377 -4.72 27.70 -16.96
CA ASN A 377 -5.62 26.55 -16.93
C ASN A 377 -4.85 25.35 -16.38
N SER A 378 -4.37 25.50 -15.15
CA SER A 378 -4.04 24.33 -14.36
C SER A 378 -5.35 23.58 -14.10
N GLN A 379 -5.35 22.26 -14.32
CA GLN A 379 -6.36 21.38 -13.74
C GLN A 379 -6.47 21.58 -12.22
N THR A 380 -5.44 22.15 -11.59
CA THR A 380 -5.42 22.65 -10.22
C THR A 380 -6.40 23.82 -10.00
N GLU A 381 -6.52 24.76 -10.94
CA GLU A 381 -7.54 25.81 -10.92
C GLU A 381 -8.91 25.29 -11.29
N ARG A 382 -9.08 24.24 -12.12
CA ARG A 382 -10.41 23.58 -12.26
C ARG A 382 -10.85 22.83 -11.01
N LEU A 383 -9.91 22.38 -10.17
CA LEU A 383 -10.21 21.83 -8.84
C LEU A 383 -10.50 22.92 -7.80
N ILE A 384 -9.99 24.14 -8.00
CA ILE A 384 -10.20 25.30 -7.09
C ILE A 384 -11.36 26.20 -7.56
N SER A 385 -11.74 26.15 -8.84
CA SER A 385 -12.82 26.93 -9.47
C SER A 385 -14.09 26.14 -9.77
N ALA A 386 -14.17 24.87 -9.36
CA ALA A 386 -15.45 24.22 -9.08
C ALA A 386 -16.03 24.78 -7.77
N ARG A 387 -16.25 26.09 -7.73
CA ARG A 387 -16.81 26.81 -6.59
C ARG A 387 -18.34 26.80 -6.71
N VAL A 388 -18.98 26.40 -5.61
CA VAL A 388 -20.38 26.68 -5.24
C VAL A 388 -21.46 25.89 -5.98
N VAL A 389 -22.01 24.88 -5.30
CA VAL A 389 -23.43 24.54 -5.41
C VAL A 389 -24.04 24.46 -4.00
N THR A 390 -24.60 25.61 -3.63
CA THR A 390 -25.84 25.85 -2.86
C THR A 390 -26.01 25.32 -1.42
N ASN A 391 -26.09 26.30 -0.51
CA ASN A 391 -26.90 26.31 0.73
C ASN A 391 -26.68 25.21 1.77
N CYS A 392 -25.48 25.13 2.34
CA CYS A 392 -25.29 24.66 3.70
C CYS A 392 -24.19 25.50 4.40
N HIS A 393 -24.37 26.82 4.51
CA HIS A 393 -23.46 27.64 5.34
C HIS A 393 -23.90 27.53 6.80
N ASN A 394 -23.28 26.60 7.52
CA ASN A 394 -23.19 26.70 8.96
C ASN A 394 -21.80 27.28 9.24
N ASP A 395 -21.71 28.59 9.54
CA ASP A 395 -20.46 29.33 9.75
C ASP A 395 -19.58 28.75 10.89
N LYS A 396 -20.10 27.75 11.62
CA LYS A 396 -19.42 27.03 12.70
C LYS A 396 -18.66 25.77 12.27
N LEU A 397 -18.82 25.29 11.03
CA LEU A 397 -18.12 24.08 10.57
C LEU A 397 -16.81 24.42 9.85
N PRO A 398 -15.70 23.69 10.10
CA PRO A 398 -14.46 23.89 9.37
C PRO A 398 -14.67 23.58 7.88
N THR A 399 -13.95 24.24 6.97
CA THR A 399 -13.97 23.80 5.56
C THR A 399 -13.21 22.48 5.42
N LEU A 400 -13.85 21.47 4.83
CA LEU A 400 -13.32 20.11 4.71
C LEU A 400 -12.60 19.88 3.38
N PHE A 401 -11.41 19.29 3.48
CA PHE A 401 -10.66 18.77 2.34
C PHE A 401 -10.43 17.26 2.53
N ILE A 402 -10.89 16.44 1.58
CA ILE A 402 -10.64 15.00 1.53
C ILE A 402 -9.68 14.71 0.40
N THR A 403 -8.47 14.22 0.71
CA THR A 403 -7.42 14.03 -0.28
C THR A 403 -6.69 12.69 -0.14
N SER A 404 -6.07 12.24 -1.23
CA SER A 404 -5.10 11.15 -1.23
C SER A 404 -3.74 11.62 -0.66
N CYS A 405 -2.87 10.67 -0.31
CA CYS A 405 -1.53 10.98 0.19
C CYS A 405 -0.67 11.82 -0.77
N ALA A 406 -0.79 11.58 -2.08
CA ALA A 406 -0.08 12.34 -3.11
C ALA A 406 -0.57 13.79 -3.17
N GLU A 407 -1.90 13.99 -3.19
CA GLU A 407 -2.54 15.31 -3.16
C GLU A 407 -2.21 16.06 -1.84
N ALA A 408 -2.18 15.36 -0.70
CA ALA A 408 -1.80 15.95 0.59
C ALA A 408 -0.34 16.41 0.60
N SER A 409 0.58 15.59 0.09
CA SER A 409 2.00 15.93 -0.01
C SER A 409 2.24 17.14 -0.94
N GLU A 410 1.50 17.21 -2.06
CA GLU A 410 1.55 18.37 -2.96
C GLU A 410 1.02 19.62 -2.27
N HIS A 411 -0.09 19.50 -1.53
CA HIS A 411 -0.64 20.60 -0.74
C HIS A 411 0.37 21.13 0.29
N PHE A 412 1.14 20.26 0.95
CA PHE A 412 2.18 20.69 1.89
C PHE A 412 3.43 21.31 1.22
N ARG A 413 3.71 20.95 -0.04
CA ARG A 413 4.81 21.54 -0.82
C ARG A 413 4.46 22.89 -1.43
N CYS A 414 3.25 23.04 -1.96
CA CYS A 414 2.79 24.28 -2.60
C CYS A 414 2.46 25.38 -1.60
N THR A 415 1.98 25.04 -0.41
CA THR A 415 1.42 26.02 0.55
C THR A 415 2.44 26.43 1.60
N ILE A 416 3.56 27.06 1.17
CA ILE A 416 4.57 27.65 2.07
C ILE A 416 4.31 29.14 2.38
N LYS A 417 3.26 29.76 1.81
CA LYS A 417 2.99 31.21 2.01
C LYS A 417 1.71 31.60 2.76
N ALA A 418 0.82 30.67 3.12
CA ALA A 418 -0.25 30.88 4.12
C ALA A 418 -1.03 29.56 4.35
N PRO A 419 -0.95 28.89 5.51
CA PRO A 419 -1.72 27.66 5.71
C PRO A 419 -3.16 28.00 6.08
N SER A 420 -4.09 27.87 5.13
CA SER A 420 -5.53 27.90 5.44
C SER A 420 -5.97 26.66 6.24
N ILE A 421 -5.16 25.58 6.20
CA ILE A 421 -5.35 24.33 6.95
C ILE A 421 -4.71 24.45 8.33
N LYS A 422 -5.52 24.35 9.40
CA LYS A 422 -5.05 24.34 10.79
C LYS A 422 -5.27 23.01 11.50
N HIS A 423 -6.05 22.11 10.91
CA HIS A 423 -6.40 20.81 11.46
C HIS A 423 -6.12 19.69 10.46
N LEU A 424 -5.49 18.60 10.92
CA LEU A 424 -5.14 17.46 10.07
C LEU A 424 -5.52 16.12 10.70
N ILE A 425 -6.20 15.26 9.95
CA ILE A 425 -6.32 13.84 10.26
C ILE A 425 -5.59 13.04 9.18
N SER A 426 -4.62 12.22 9.60
CA SER A 426 -3.83 11.37 8.72
C SER A 426 -4.13 9.91 8.99
N ILE A 427 -4.54 9.18 7.95
CA ILE A 427 -4.87 7.75 8.03
C ILE A 427 -3.83 6.97 7.22
N GLY A 428 -2.94 6.25 7.91
CA GLY A 428 -1.92 5.42 7.28
C GLY A 428 -2.20 3.94 7.43
N SER A 429 -1.53 3.13 6.60
CA SER A 429 -1.30 1.74 6.98
C SER A 429 -0.31 1.70 8.16
N PRO A 430 -0.43 0.75 9.10
CA PRO A 430 0.49 0.56 10.21
C PRO A 430 1.96 0.54 9.78
N GLY A 431 2.81 1.25 10.51
CA GLY A 431 4.25 1.31 10.24
C GLY A 431 4.67 2.24 9.10
N VAL A 432 3.73 2.93 8.45
CA VAL A 432 4.04 3.92 7.41
C VAL A 432 4.26 5.29 8.05
N ALA A 433 5.34 5.98 7.68
CA ALA A 433 5.63 7.31 8.18
C ALA A 433 4.51 8.32 7.84
N PRO A 434 4.28 9.35 8.67
CA PRO A 434 3.36 10.44 8.34
C PRO A 434 3.84 11.20 7.09
N PRO A 435 2.94 11.92 6.40
CA PRO A 435 3.31 12.66 5.19
C PRO A 435 4.31 13.79 5.49
N GLU A 436 5.05 14.18 4.45
CA GLU A 436 5.99 15.31 4.50
C GLU A 436 5.24 16.60 4.89
N GLY A 437 5.69 17.29 5.95
CA GLY A 437 5.01 18.49 6.46
C GLY A 437 4.00 18.27 7.59
N TRP A 438 3.76 17.01 8.00
CA TRP A 438 2.90 16.64 9.14
C TRP A 438 3.15 17.47 10.41
N THR A 439 4.42 17.72 10.77
CA THR A 439 4.81 18.45 11.98
C THR A 439 4.53 19.95 11.92
N LYS A 440 4.18 20.49 10.74
CA LYS A 440 3.89 21.92 10.57
C LYS A 440 2.46 22.31 10.96
N ILE A 441 1.56 21.33 11.14
CA ILE A 441 0.16 21.59 11.50
C ILE A 441 -0.03 21.45 13.02
N PRO A 442 -0.61 22.47 13.70
CA PRO A 442 -0.71 22.51 15.15
C PRO A 442 -1.64 21.42 15.70
N HIS A 443 -2.87 21.32 15.18
CA HIS A 443 -3.83 20.30 15.60
C HIS A 443 -3.82 19.12 14.63
N ARG A 444 -3.39 17.95 15.10
CA ARG A 444 -3.22 16.78 14.25
C ARG A 444 -3.57 15.47 14.95
N LEU A 445 -4.25 14.57 14.24
CA LEU A 445 -4.59 13.21 14.69
C LEU A 445 -4.08 12.17 13.69
N ARG A 446 -3.33 11.18 14.20
CA ARG A 446 -2.81 10.06 13.39
C ARG A 446 -3.60 8.79 13.71
N LEU A 447 -4.07 8.13 12.66
CA LEU A 447 -4.78 6.86 12.72
C LEU A 447 -4.08 5.83 11.84
N GLU A 448 -4.04 4.57 12.28
CA GLU A 448 -3.29 3.50 11.60
C GLU A 448 -4.13 2.24 11.43
N PHE A 449 -4.82 2.13 10.29
CA PHE A 449 -5.60 0.96 9.91
C PHE A 449 -5.76 0.87 8.40
N HIS A 450 -6.00 -0.34 7.89
CA HIS A 450 -6.16 -0.65 6.47
C HIS A 450 -7.58 -0.41 5.97
N ASP A 451 -7.71 -0.28 4.65
CA ASP A 451 -8.99 -0.05 3.98
C ASP A 451 -9.72 -1.37 3.72
N ILE A 452 -10.15 -2.01 4.80
CA ILE A 452 -10.85 -3.29 4.76
C ILE A 452 -12.08 -3.18 5.64
N GLU A 453 -13.20 -3.68 5.14
CA GLU A 453 -14.48 -3.64 5.86
C GLU A 453 -14.56 -4.74 6.92
N THR A 454 -13.95 -5.91 6.73
CA THR A 454 -13.96 -6.97 7.75
C THR A 454 -12.69 -7.82 7.77
N PRO A 455 -12.35 -8.46 8.90
CA PRO A 455 -11.17 -9.34 8.98
C PRO A 455 -11.27 -10.61 8.13
N CYS A 456 -12.38 -10.84 7.42
CA CYS A 456 -12.53 -12.01 6.55
C CYS A 456 -11.72 -11.92 5.25
N ASP A 457 -11.31 -10.71 4.86
CA ASP A 457 -10.69 -10.51 3.55
C ASP A 457 -9.19 -10.77 3.56
N ASP A 458 -8.51 -10.50 4.68
CA ASP A 458 -7.18 -11.02 5.01
C ASP A 458 -6.81 -10.58 6.45
N PRO A 459 -6.45 -11.52 7.35
CA PRO A 459 -6.15 -11.21 8.74
C PRO A 459 -4.75 -10.59 8.97
N GLU A 460 -3.98 -10.32 7.91
CA GLU A 460 -2.73 -9.54 7.98
C GLU A 460 -2.94 -8.03 8.10
N TYR A 461 -4.18 -7.57 8.00
CA TYR A 461 -4.53 -6.16 7.97
C TYR A 461 -5.13 -5.68 9.31
N VAL A 462 -4.52 -4.66 9.89
CA VAL A 462 -5.06 -3.89 11.03
C VAL A 462 -6.35 -3.17 10.63
N LEU A 463 -7.44 -3.37 11.37
CA LEU A 463 -8.74 -2.74 11.16
C LEU A 463 -8.93 -1.52 12.07
N ALA A 464 -9.81 -0.60 11.65
CA ALA A 464 -10.26 0.48 12.52
C ALA A 464 -10.96 -0.09 13.77
N THR A 465 -10.75 0.57 14.90
CA THR A 465 -11.30 0.19 16.21
C THR A 465 -12.20 1.28 16.78
N THR A 466 -12.98 0.94 17.82
CA THR A 466 -13.77 1.92 18.56
C THR A 466 -12.90 3.01 19.19
N ASP A 467 -11.66 2.69 19.60
CA ASP A 467 -10.71 3.67 20.14
C ASP A 467 -10.27 4.67 19.06
N ASP A 468 -10.05 4.21 17.82
CA ASP A 468 -9.75 5.11 16.69
C ASP A 468 -10.90 6.10 16.45
N ILE A 469 -12.14 5.63 16.50
CA ILE A 469 -13.32 6.47 16.36
C ILE A 469 -13.48 7.42 17.55
N ALA A 470 -13.26 6.95 18.78
CA ALA A 470 -13.28 7.81 19.96
C ALA A 470 -12.24 8.93 19.87
N ASN A 471 -11.04 8.62 19.37
CA ASN A 471 -9.99 9.61 19.09
C ASN A 471 -10.43 10.63 18.05
N VAL A 472 -11.12 10.20 16.98
CA VAL A 472 -11.72 11.10 15.98
C VAL A 472 -12.76 12.03 16.59
N ILE A 473 -13.65 11.51 17.43
CA ILE A 473 -14.71 12.29 18.09
C ILE A 473 -14.13 13.32 19.08
N ASN A 474 -13.13 12.89 19.87
CA ASN A 474 -12.42 13.77 20.79
C ASN A 474 -11.70 14.88 20.03
N PHE A 475 -11.00 14.54 18.94
CA PHE A 475 -10.34 15.50 18.08
C PHE A 475 -11.34 16.46 17.43
N ALA A 476 -12.49 15.98 16.95
CA ALA A 476 -13.54 16.83 16.39
C ALA A 476 -14.05 17.85 17.42
N SER A 477 -14.24 17.43 18.68
CA SER A 477 -14.63 18.30 19.78
C SER A 477 -13.56 19.36 20.08
N GLU A 478 -12.28 18.98 20.06
CA GLU A 478 -11.16 19.89 20.25
C GLU A 478 -11.14 20.96 19.16
N ILE A 479 -11.17 20.57 17.88
CA ILE A 479 -11.04 21.50 16.76
C ILE A 479 -12.24 22.42 16.59
N SER A 480 -13.42 22.06 17.10
CA SER A 480 -14.61 22.94 17.07
C SER A 480 -14.44 24.26 17.82
N GLN A 481 -13.42 24.36 18.69
CA GLN A 481 -13.09 25.56 19.45
C GLN A 481 -12.15 26.51 18.69
N PHE A 482 -11.63 26.09 17.54
CA PHE A 482 -10.60 26.79 16.79
C PHE A 482 -11.06 27.04 15.34
N GLU A 483 -10.84 28.25 14.83
CA GLU A 483 -11.10 28.55 13.43
C GLU A 483 -10.00 27.99 12.52
N GLY A 484 -10.37 27.22 11.50
CA GLY A 484 -9.44 26.80 10.46
C GLY A 484 -9.98 25.65 9.62
N ASN A 485 -9.32 25.40 8.48
CA ASN A 485 -9.74 24.31 7.60
C ASN A 485 -9.22 22.96 8.09
N LEU A 486 -10.02 21.92 7.87
CA LEU A 486 -9.72 20.53 8.21
C LEU A 486 -9.35 19.74 6.97
N LEU A 487 -8.13 19.18 6.98
CA LEU A 487 -7.67 18.24 5.96
C LEU A 487 -7.73 16.81 6.52
N ILE A 488 -8.37 15.91 5.78
CA ILE A 488 -8.38 14.48 6.09
C ILE A 488 -7.80 13.75 4.88
N HIS A 489 -6.73 13.00 5.10
CA HIS A 489 -6.11 12.25 4.02
C HIS A 489 -5.83 10.80 4.41
N CYS A 490 -5.79 9.92 3.40
CA CYS A 490 -5.33 8.56 3.59
C CYS A 490 -4.26 8.12 2.59
N GLN A 491 -3.46 7.12 2.99
CA GLN A 491 -2.33 6.62 2.21
C GLN A 491 -2.74 6.04 0.85
N ALA A 492 -3.85 5.31 0.81
CA ALA A 492 -4.36 4.64 -0.38
C ALA A 492 -5.89 4.76 -0.42
N GLY A 493 -6.43 5.26 -1.54
CA GLY A 493 -7.85 5.51 -1.74
C GLY A 493 -8.35 6.80 -1.07
N ILE A 494 -9.67 6.95 -0.99
CA ILE A 494 -10.37 8.04 -0.26
C ILE A 494 -11.49 7.54 0.66
N SER A 495 -11.84 6.25 0.61
CA SER A 495 -12.91 5.60 1.37
C SER A 495 -12.78 5.77 2.90
N ARG A 496 -11.59 5.49 3.44
CA ARG A 496 -11.26 5.70 4.87
C ARG A 496 -11.39 7.16 5.27
N SER A 497 -10.82 8.07 4.48
CA SER A 497 -10.91 9.50 4.74
C SER A 497 -12.35 10.01 4.66
N SER A 498 -13.16 9.50 3.73
CA SER A 498 -14.58 9.84 3.63
C SER A 498 -15.38 9.35 4.85
N ALA A 499 -15.11 8.16 5.36
CA ALA A 499 -15.78 7.64 6.56
C ALA A 499 -15.38 8.38 7.85
N VAL A 500 -14.09 8.70 8.01
CA VAL A 500 -13.62 9.53 9.12
C VAL A 500 -14.19 10.95 9.02
N ALA A 501 -14.24 11.54 7.82
CA ALA A 501 -14.87 12.84 7.62
C ALA A 501 -16.36 12.82 7.97
N LEU A 502 -17.08 11.77 7.56
CA LEU A 502 -18.49 11.58 7.89
C LEU A 502 -18.68 11.48 9.42
N THR A 503 -17.77 10.81 10.12
CA THR A 503 -17.76 10.73 11.59
C THR A 503 -17.65 12.12 12.22
N VAL A 504 -16.66 12.92 11.77
CA VAL A 504 -16.43 14.29 12.28
C VAL A 504 -17.68 15.17 12.07
N TYR A 505 -18.23 15.20 10.86
CA TYR A 505 -19.38 16.07 10.57
C TYR A 505 -20.66 15.62 11.26
N THR A 506 -20.89 14.31 11.39
CA THR A 506 -22.04 13.77 12.12
C THR A 506 -21.95 14.08 13.63
N HIS A 507 -20.73 14.15 14.17
CA HIS A 507 -20.51 14.60 15.55
C HIS A 507 -20.80 16.10 15.69
N LEU A 508 -20.21 16.94 14.83
CA LEU A 508 -20.32 18.40 14.91
C LEU A 508 -21.72 18.94 14.64
N LEU A 509 -22.48 18.30 13.73
CA LEU A 509 -23.86 18.70 13.42
C LEU A 509 -24.87 18.21 14.47
N GLY A 510 -24.52 17.18 15.24
CA GLY A 510 -25.41 16.59 16.24
C GLY A 510 -26.35 15.52 15.70
N ALA A 511 -27.25 15.04 16.57
CA ALA A 511 -28.13 13.91 16.28
C ALA A 511 -29.21 14.28 15.25
N GLY A 512 -29.46 13.41 14.27
CA GLY A 512 -30.49 13.63 13.23
C GLY A 512 -29.98 14.30 11.95
N SER A 513 -28.70 14.69 11.89
CA SER A 513 -28.07 15.30 10.73
C SER A 513 -27.22 14.31 9.90
N GLU A 514 -27.50 13.01 9.95
CA GLU A 514 -26.66 11.99 9.29
C GLU A 514 -26.65 12.16 7.75
N ALA A 515 -27.81 12.48 7.16
CA ALA A 515 -27.94 12.74 5.71
C ALA A 515 -27.29 14.07 5.31
N GLU A 516 -27.40 15.08 6.17
CA GLU A 516 -26.79 16.40 5.98
C GLU A 516 -25.25 16.29 6.04
N ALA A 517 -24.72 15.55 7.01
CA ALA A 517 -23.30 15.26 7.12
C ALA A 517 -22.76 14.60 5.84
N LEU A 518 -23.47 13.59 5.30
CA LEU A 518 -23.09 12.96 4.03
C LEU A 518 -23.11 13.95 2.85
N ALA A 519 -24.08 14.87 2.81
CA ALA A 519 -24.12 15.90 1.77
C ALA A 519 -22.88 16.81 1.79
N TYR A 520 -22.40 17.19 2.98
CA TYR A 520 -21.13 17.94 3.12
C TYR A 520 -19.93 17.14 2.59
N ILE A 521 -19.87 15.84 2.88
CA ILE A 521 -18.79 14.96 2.37
C ILE A 521 -18.82 14.90 0.84
N LEU A 522 -20.00 14.75 0.25
CA LEU A 522 -20.17 14.68 -1.20
C LEU A 522 -19.92 16.01 -1.91
N ALA A 523 -20.24 17.14 -1.27
CA ALA A 523 -19.89 18.46 -1.76
C ALA A 523 -18.37 18.67 -1.78
N ALA A 524 -17.65 18.22 -0.75
CA ALA A 524 -16.20 18.29 -0.69
C ALA A 524 -15.51 17.30 -1.66
N ARG A 525 -16.08 16.11 -1.86
CA ARG A 525 -15.53 15.08 -2.76
C ARG A 525 -16.67 14.19 -3.31
N PRO A 526 -17.19 14.49 -4.52
CA PRO A 526 -18.36 13.79 -5.10
C PRO A 526 -18.18 12.28 -5.31
N GLN A 527 -16.93 11.80 -5.47
CA GLN A 527 -16.60 10.39 -5.65
C GLN A 527 -16.50 9.61 -4.32
N SER A 528 -16.84 10.23 -3.19
CA SER A 528 -16.73 9.59 -1.87
C SER A 528 -17.66 8.40 -1.73
N ILE A 529 -17.07 7.27 -1.38
CA ILE A 529 -17.76 6.05 -0.93
C ILE A 529 -17.18 5.73 0.45
N PRO A 530 -17.83 6.16 1.55
CA PRO A 530 -17.34 5.90 2.91
C PRO A 530 -17.19 4.40 3.18
N ASN A 531 -16.06 4.00 3.77
CA ASN A 531 -15.84 2.63 4.24
C ASN A 531 -16.89 2.25 5.31
N LEU A 532 -17.72 1.23 5.05
CA LEU A 532 -18.87 0.92 5.90
C LEU A 532 -18.51 0.49 7.31
N TRP A 533 -17.39 -0.21 7.49
CA TRP A 533 -16.94 -0.65 8.81
C TRP A 533 -16.60 0.53 9.72
N VAL A 534 -15.86 1.50 9.19
CA VAL A 534 -15.54 2.74 9.90
C VAL A 534 -16.82 3.51 10.25
N VAL A 535 -17.80 3.55 9.32
CA VAL A 535 -19.10 4.21 9.55
C VAL A 535 -19.93 3.48 10.60
N GLU A 536 -19.91 2.16 10.63
CA GLU A 536 -20.63 1.35 11.61
C GLU A 536 -20.08 1.56 13.02
N LEU A 537 -18.75 1.59 13.16
CA LEU A 537 -18.10 1.95 14.42
C LEU A 537 -18.46 3.38 14.86
N ALA A 538 -18.52 4.32 13.93
CA ALA A 538 -18.95 5.70 14.17
C ALA A 538 -20.41 5.81 14.59
N ASP A 539 -21.31 5.06 13.95
CA ASP A 539 -22.73 5.01 14.29
C ASP A 539 -22.92 4.55 15.75
N ALA A 540 -22.21 3.49 16.13
CA ALA A 540 -22.23 2.98 17.49
C ALA A 540 -21.63 3.97 18.51
N ALA A 541 -20.47 4.57 18.19
CA ALA A 541 -19.80 5.52 19.08
C ALA A 541 -20.59 6.82 19.30
N LEU A 542 -21.38 7.24 18.31
CA LEU A 542 -22.24 8.43 18.36
C LEU A 542 -23.68 8.14 18.79
N ASP A 543 -23.99 6.90 19.21
CA ASP A 543 -25.33 6.39 19.56
C ASP A 543 -26.40 6.71 18.51
N ARG A 544 -26.08 6.47 17.22
CA ARG A 544 -26.99 6.77 16.09
C ARG A 544 -27.97 5.64 15.77
N LYS A 545 -27.88 4.50 16.47
CA LYS A 545 -28.83 3.36 16.39
C LYS A 545 -29.07 2.87 14.95
N GLY A 546 -28.00 2.83 14.16
CA GLY A 546 -27.96 2.39 12.77
C GLY A 546 -28.40 3.44 11.75
N LYS A 547 -28.73 4.67 12.16
CA LYS A 547 -29.16 5.73 11.22
C LYS A 547 -28.03 6.19 10.30
N LEU A 548 -26.84 6.38 10.84
CA LEU A 548 -25.66 6.83 10.08
C LEU A 548 -25.22 5.73 9.10
N LEU A 549 -25.21 4.48 9.57
CA LEU A 549 -24.90 3.33 8.73
C LEU A 549 -25.90 3.20 7.56
N LYS A 550 -27.21 3.32 7.83
CA LYS A 550 -28.25 3.26 6.78
C LYS A 550 -28.09 4.35 5.73
N VAL A 551 -27.71 5.57 6.13
CA VAL A 551 -27.46 6.67 5.20
C VAL A 551 -26.28 6.35 4.28
N ALA A 552 -25.17 5.85 4.82
CA ALA A 552 -24.01 5.46 4.03
C ALA A 552 -24.29 4.27 3.09
N GLN A 553 -24.97 3.23 3.58
CA GLN A 553 -25.36 2.06 2.80
C GLN A 553 -26.26 2.44 1.63
N LYS A 554 -27.31 3.25 1.88
CA LYS A 554 -28.22 3.71 0.82
C LYS A 554 -27.49 4.47 -0.29
N HIS A 555 -26.52 5.31 0.07
CA HIS A 555 -25.70 6.02 -0.91
C HIS A 555 -24.83 5.05 -1.72
N GLN A 556 -24.17 4.12 -1.06
CA GLN A 556 -23.33 3.11 -1.72
C GLN A 556 -24.13 2.23 -2.69
N ASP A 557 -25.35 1.81 -2.32
CA ASP A 557 -26.27 1.07 -3.18
C ASP A 557 -26.69 1.86 -4.43
N VAL A 558 -26.95 3.16 -4.27
CA VAL A 558 -27.28 4.06 -5.39
C VAL A 558 -26.09 4.23 -6.34
N VAL A 559 -24.87 4.33 -5.80
CA VAL A 559 -23.66 4.42 -6.61
C VAL A 559 -23.43 3.10 -7.37
N PHE A 560 -23.51 1.94 -6.70
CA PHE A 560 -23.26 0.65 -7.33
C PHE A 560 -24.36 0.20 -8.32
N SER A 561 -25.62 0.58 -8.09
CA SER A 561 -26.69 0.33 -9.07
C SER A 561 -26.47 1.09 -10.38
N LYS A 562 -25.95 2.33 -10.33
CA LYS A 562 -25.51 3.06 -11.52
C LYS A 562 -24.34 2.38 -12.24
N TYR A 563 -23.40 1.77 -11.52
CA TYR A 563 -22.30 1.02 -12.14
C TYR A 563 -22.77 -0.30 -12.79
N ARG A 564 -23.75 -1.02 -12.21
CA ARG A 564 -24.32 -2.22 -12.83
C ARG A 564 -25.04 -1.94 -14.15
N SER A 565 -25.66 -0.78 -14.32
CA SER A 565 -26.26 -0.38 -15.61
C SER A 565 -25.23 -0.08 -16.71
N TYR A 566 -23.95 0.12 -16.38
CA TYR A 566 -22.87 0.28 -17.37
C TYR A 566 -22.22 -1.05 -17.79
N GLN A 567 -22.39 -2.14 -17.04
CA GLN A 567 -21.78 -3.45 -17.35
C GLN A 567 -22.59 -4.33 -18.31
N THR A 568 -23.74 -3.86 -18.79
CA THR A 568 -24.53 -4.54 -19.84
C THR A 568 -24.23 -4.08 -21.26
N TRP A 569 -23.16 -3.30 -21.48
CA TRP A 569 -22.69 -2.87 -22.80
C TRP A 569 -21.18 -3.09 -22.92
N ASP A 570 -20.81 -4.25 -23.46
CA ASP A 570 -19.67 -4.51 -24.36
C ASP A 570 -19.42 -6.02 -24.40
N GLY A 571 -20.26 -6.68 -25.21
CA GLY A 571 -19.94 -7.96 -25.83
C GLY A 571 -19.74 -7.72 -27.31
N GLN A 572 -18.49 -7.46 -27.72
CA GLN A 572 -17.95 -7.68 -29.06
C GLN A 572 -16.43 -7.69 -29.03
#